data_AF-A0A0J6S0I0-F1
#
_entry.id   AF-A0A0J6S0I0-F1
#
_cell.length_a   1.000
_cell.length_b   1.000
_cell.length_c   1.000
_cell.angle_alpha   90.00
_cell.angle_beta   90.00
_cell.angle_gamma   90.00
#
_symmetry.space_group_name_H-M   'P 1'
#
loop_
_entity.id
_entity.type
_entity.pdbx_description
1 polymer ?
#
loop_
_entity_poly.entity_id
_entity_poly.type
_entity_poly.pdbx_seq_one_letter_code
_entity_poly.pdbx_strand_id
1 'polypeptide(L)'
;MRQLKRLLRPLKDPRASNVRHDLVEIIVIALAATLAGAKTCTEFEFFGKGREELLQRFLELRSGIPSHDTFSNVFRALDPKGLEAILRKLSKGFGIKGVVSIDGKALRGAFMRGRQSTPLHMVNVWAAGTRMALAQRKAPNRNEVAGVLEVLASLDLDGALVTADALHCRPDVAQAIRDRKGHYVLAIKSNRGRLFKAAKALLDTARRPARASQR
;
A
#
# COMPACT_ATOMS: atom_id res chain seq x y z
N MET A 1 -14.28 17.80 -3.43
CA MET A 1 -15.27 16.74 -3.08
C MET A 1 -15.99 16.08 -4.25
N ARG A 2 -16.48 16.78 -5.28
CA ARG A 2 -17.18 16.15 -6.43
C ARG A 2 -16.37 15.03 -7.11
N GLN A 3 -15.06 15.21 -7.24
CA GLN A 3 -14.17 14.17 -7.77
C GLN A 3 -14.10 12.93 -6.87
N LEU A 4 -14.01 13.09 -5.55
CA LEU A 4 -13.96 11.98 -4.60
C LEU A 4 -15.28 11.21 -4.55
N LYS A 5 -16.42 11.91 -4.49
CA LYS A 5 -17.75 11.28 -4.60
C LYS A 5 -17.89 10.51 -5.93
N ARG A 6 -17.43 11.08 -7.05
CA ARG A 6 -17.42 10.40 -8.37
C ARG A 6 -16.53 9.16 -8.40
N LEU A 7 -15.38 9.21 -7.72
CA LEU A 7 -14.42 8.10 -7.67
C LEU A 7 -14.96 6.94 -6.82
N LEU A 8 -15.77 7.24 -5.79
CA LEU A 8 -16.40 6.27 -4.90
C LEU A 8 -17.74 5.70 -5.43
N ARG A 9 -18.40 6.37 -6.39
CA ARG A 9 -19.68 5.91 -6.99
C ARG A 9 -19.70 4.44 -7.49
N PRO A 10 -18.62 3.88 -8.06
CA PRO A 10 -18.63 2.48 -8.50
C PRO A 10 -18.69 1.47 -7.36
N LEU A 11 -18.50 1.89 -6.11
CA LEU A 11 -18.54 1.00 -4.96
C LEU A 11 -19.99 0.63 -4.67
N LYS A 12 -20.30 -0.66 -4.80
CA LYS A 12 -21.61 -1.19 -4.44
C LYS A 12 -21.83 -1.08 -2.94
N ASP A 13 -22.96 -0.52 -2.52
CA ASP A 13 -23.35 -0.53 -1.11
C ASP A 13 -23.80 -1.95 -0.73
N PRO A 14 -23.09 -2.63 0.20
CA PRO A 14 -23.45 -3.98 0.62
C PRO A 14 -24.60 -4.00 1.64
N ARG A 15 -25.08 -2.85 2.10
CA ARG A 15 -26.08 -2.73 3.15
C ARG A 15 -27.50 -2.81 2.58
N ALA A 16 -28.47 -3.04 3.47
CA ALA A 16 -29.89 -3.08 3.13
C ALA A 16 -30.45 -1.68 2.77
N SER A 17 -31.67 -1.64 2.24
CA SER A 17 -32.33 -0.39 1.80
C SER A 17 -32.69 0.58 2.92
N ASN A 18 -32.75 0.12 4.17
CA ASN A 18 -33.11 0.92 5.35
C ASN A 18 -31.93 1.71 5.96
N VAL A 19 -30.88 1.97 5.18
CA VAL A 19 -29.71 2.75 5.62
C VAL A 19 -30.04 4.22 5.82
N ARG A 20 -29.51 4.80 6.90
CA ARG A 20 -29.65 6.24 7.20
C ARG A 20 -28.50 7.08 6.67
N HIS A 21 -27.27 6.56 6.76
CA HIS A 21 -26.06 7.27 6.36
C HIS A 21 -25.59 6.84 4.97
N ASP A 22 -25.31 7.82 4.11
CA ASP A 22 -24.73 7.61 2.79
C ASP A 22 -23.35 6.93 2.89
N LEU A 23 -23.12 5.91 2.04
CA LEU A 23 -21.89 5.12 2.07
C LEU A 23 -20.65 5.96 1.76
N VAL A 24 -20.77 6.88 0.81
CA VAL A 24 -19.68 7.72 0.37
C VAL A 24 -19.29 8.66 1.51
N GLU A 25 -20.25 9.22 2.24
CA GLU A 25 -19.97 10.07 3.41
C GLU A 25 -19.27 9.29 4.53
N ILE A 26 -19.73 8.07 4.83
CA ILE A 26 -19.04 7.18 5.79
C ILE A 26 -17.58 6.96 5.38
N ILE A 27 -17.32 6.59 4.13
CA ILE A 27 -15.95 6.31 3.67
C ILE A 27 -15.09 7.58 3.69
N VAL A 28 -15.64 8.73 3.35
CA VAL A 28 -14.90 10.00 3.36
C VAL A 28 -14.53 10.41 4.78
N ILE A 29 -15.45 10.27 5.75
CA ILE A 29 -15.17 10.56 7.16
C ILE A 29 -14.08 9.62 7.67
N ALA A 30 -14.21 8.32 7.42
CA ALA A 30 -13.22 7.34 7.86
C ALA A 30 -11.83 7.62 7.23
N LEU A 31 -11.77 7.94 5.93
CA LEU A 31 -10.52 8.31 5.27
C LEU A 31 -9.89 9.57 5.88
N ALA A 32 -10.69 10.62 6.12
CA ALA A 32 -10.22 11.84 6.74
C ALA A 32 -9.70 11.59 8.17
N ALA A 33 -10.41 10.79 8.95
CA ALA A 33 -10.00 10.39 10.29
C ALA A 33 -8.69 9.58 10.25
N THR A 34 -8.56 8.61 9.34
CA THR A 34 -7.33 7.83 9.17
C THR A 34 -6.14 8.70 8.79
N LEU A 35 -6.31 9.67 7.91
CA LEU A 35 -5.26 10.65 7.57
C LEU A 35 -4.90 11.54 8.76
N ALA A 36 -5.85 11.80 9.65
CA ALA A 36 -5.61 12.49 10.92
C ALA A 36 -5.04 11.56 12.02
N GLY A 37 -4.78 10.28 11.72
CA GLY A 37 -4.13 9.32 12.62
C GLY A 37 -5.07 8.35 13.33
N ALA A 38 -6.38 8.38 13.08
CA ALA A 38 -7.32 7.43 13.65
C ALA A 38 -7.12 6.01 13.11
N LYS A 39 -7.21 5.01 13.98
CA LYS A 39 -6.97 3.59 13.70
C LYS A 39 -8.19 2.71 13.95
N THR A 40 -9.20 3.22 14.66
CA THR A 40 -10.37 2.46 15.11
C THR A 40 -11.68 3.13 14.72
N CYS A 41 -12.77 2.35 14.67
CA CYS A 41 -14.11 2.88 14.38
C CYS A 41 -14.60 3.88 15.45
N THR A 42 -14.19 3.68 16.70
CA THR A 42 -14.48 4.62 17.81
C THR A 42 -13.77 5.96 17.59
N GLU A 43 -12.52 5.94 17.13
CA GLU A 43 -11.80 7.16 16.77
C GLU A 43 -12.39 7.84 15.52
N PHE A 44 -12.99 7.09 14.59
CA PHE A 44 -13.71 7.68 13.44
C PHE A 44 -14.94 8.46 13.88
N GLU A 45 -15.74 7.90 14.79
CA GLU A 45 -16.88 8.59 15.39
C GLU A 45 -16.41 9.83 16.16
N PHE A 46 -15.38 9.69 16.99
CA PHE A 46 -14.81 10.80 17.75
C PHE A 46 -14.32 11.93 16.85
N PHE A 47 -13.54 11.61 15.80
CA PHE A 47 -13.08 12.57 14.80
C PHE A 47 -14.25 13.26 14.10
N GLY A 48 -15.26 12.47 13.68
CA GLY A 48 -16.44 12.98 13.00
C GLY A 48 -17.19 13.99 13.85
N LYS A 49 -17.48 13.66 15.11
CA LYS A 49 -18.15 14.56 16.07
C LYS A 49 -17.33 15.82 16.35
N GLY A 50 -16.02 15.67 16.57
CA GLY A 50 -15.13 16.80 16.85
C GLY A 50 -14.88 17.74 15.67
N ARG A 51 -15.23 17.32 14.43
CA ARG A 51 -15.01 18.08 13.20
C ARG A 51 -16.27 18.18 12.35
N GLU A 52 -17.45 18.02 12.94
CA GLU A 52 -18.71 17.95 12.21
C GLU A 52 -18.95 19.20 11.36
N GLU A 53 -18.79 20.40 11.93
CA GLU A 53 -18.91 21.67 11.20
C GLU A 53 -18.00 21.74 9.97
N LEU A 54 -16.75 21.26 10.09
CA LEU A 54 -15.80 21.20 8.99
C LEU A 54 -16.27 20.22 7.91
N LEU A 55 -16.77 19.05 8.31
CA LEU A 55 -17.26 18.02 7.40
C LEU A 55 -18.53 18.47 6.65
N GLN A 56 -19.43 19.19 7.32
CA GLN A 56 -20.66 19.74 6.74
C GLN A 56 -20.39 20.76 5.61
N ARG A 57 -19.20 21.36 5.55
CA ARG A 57 -18.81 22.23 4.42
C ARG A 57 -18.78 21.49 3.08
N PHE A 58 -18.70 20.16 3.10
CA PHE A 58 -18.51 19.38 1.88
C PHE A 58 -19.19 18.00 1.87
N LEU A 59 -19.86 17.63 2.95
CA LEU A 59 -20.77 16.49 3.10
C LEU A 59 -22.17 16.98 3.48
N GLU A 60 -23.21 16.25 3.11
CA GLU A 60 -24.60 16.60 3.44
C GLU A 60 -24.95 16.20 4.87
N LEU A 61 -24.45 15.06 5.35
CA LEU A 61 -24.64 14.57 6.73
C LEU A 61 -26.10 14.64 7.20
N ARG A 62 -27.06 14.23 6.33
CA ARG A 62 -28.51 14.32 6.61
C ARG A 62 -28.94 13.63 7.90
N SER A 63 -28.17 12.63 8.34
CA SER A 63 -28.41 11.89 9.58
C SER A 63 -27.29 12.10 10.62
N GLY A 64 -26.47 13.14 10.45
CA GLY A 64 -25.32 13.45 11.31
C GLY A 64 -24.16 12.46 11.14
N ILE A 65 -23.24 12.50 12.11
CA ILE A 65 -22.06 11.65 12.16
C ILE A 65 -22.45 10.19 12.49
N PRO A 66 -22.02 9.21 11.67
CA PRO A 66 -22.24 7.79 11.97
C PRO A 66 -21.60 7.35 13.29
N SER A 67 -22.24 6.43 14.01
CA SER A 67 -21.64 5.78 15.18
C SER A 67 -20.51 4.82 14.79
N HIS A 68 -19.66 4.47 15.76
CA HIS A 68 -18.62 3.45 15.60
C HIS A 68 -19.19 2.10 15.14
N ASP A 69 -20.38 1.72 15.61
CA ASP A 69 -21.09 0.51 15.13
C ASP A 69 -21.44 0.60 13.65
N THR A 70 -21.88 1.78 13.19
CA THR A 70 -22.19 2.00 11.78
C THR A 70 -20.94 1.86 10.92
N PHE A 71 -19.83 2.49 11.31
CA PHE A 71 -18.54 2.29 10.65
C PHE A 71 -18.14 0.81 10.62
N SER A 72 -18.22 0.14 11.77
CA SER A 72 -17.80 -1.26 11.89
C SER A 72 -18.64 -2.19 11.02
N ASN A 73 -19.97 -2.00 10.99
CA ASN A 73 -20.88 -2.77 10.15
C ASN A 73 -20.59 -2.58 8.66
N VAL A 74 -20.34 -1.33 8.23
CA VAL A 74 -19.96 -1.02 6.85
C VAL A 74 -18.66 -1.72 6.48
N PHE A 75 -17.58 -1.54 7.26
CA PHE A 75 -16.26 -2.09 6.93
C PHE A 75 -16.21 -3.62 6.97
N ARG A 76 -17.06 -4.27 7.77
CA ARG A 76 -17.18 -5.75 7.76
C ARG A 76 -17.87 -6.28 6.50
N ALA A 77 -18.80 -5.52 5.93
CA ALA A 77 -19.58 -5.93 4.76
C ALA A 77 -18.96 -5.47 3.43
N LEU A 78 -18.10 -4.45 3.45
CA LEU A 78 -17.55 -3.84 2.26
C LEU A 78 -16.58 -4.77 1.52
N ASP A 79 -16.67 -4.83 0.19
CA ASP A 79 -15.70 -5.57 -0.62
C ASP A 79 -14.31 -4.89 -0.54
N PRO A 80 -13.31 -5.56 0.05
CA PRO A 80 -11.97 -4.98 0.18
C PRO A 80 -11.31 -4.75 -1.17
N LYS A 81 -11.60 -5.57 -2.20
CA LYS A 81 -11.00 -5.41 -3.54
C LYS A 81 -11.56 -4.19 -4.26
N GLY A 82 -12.87 -3.97 -4.18
CA GLY A 82 -13.52 -2.77 -4.71
C GLY A 82 -12.98 -1.49 -4.08
N LEU A 83 -12.83 -1.47 -2.75
CA LEU A 83 -12.25 -0.32 -2.04
C LEU A 83 -10.79 -0.08 -2.44
N GLU A 84 -9.96 -1.12 -2.50
CA GLU A 84 -8.56 -1.01 -2.92
C GLU A 84 -8.44 -0.43 -4.34
N ALA A 85 -9.27 -0.90 -5.28
CA ALA A 85 -9.24 -0.42 -6.66
C ALA A 85 -9.53 1.08 -6.76
N ILE A 86 -10.44 1.58 -5.92
CA ILE A 86 -10.77 3.01 -5.80
C ILE A 86 -9.59 3.76 -5.19
N LEU A 87 -9.06 3.32 -4.05
CA LEU A 87 -7.92 3.97 -3.41
C LEU A 87 -6.68 4.00 -4.31
N ARG A 88 -6.48 2.97 -5.14
CA ARG A 88 -5.42 2.94 -6.16
C ARG A 88 -5.64 3.98 -7.27
N LYS A 89 -6.89 4.24 -7.68
CA LYS A 89 -7.17 5.33 -8.63
C LYS A 89 -6.88 6.70 -8.00
N LEU A 90 -7.18 6.85 -6.71
CA LEU A 90 -6.82 8.07 -5.97
C LEU A 90 -5.29 8.23 -5.87
N SER A 91 -4.56 7.15 -5.62
CA SER A 91 -3.10 7.16 -5.50
C SER A 91 -2.40 7.56 -6.79
N LYS A 92 -2.94 7.19 -7.97
CA LYS A 92 -2.43 7.63 -9.28
C LYS A 92 -2.36 9.15 -9.42
N GLY A 93 -3.26 9.90 -8.78
CA GLY A 93 -3.26 11.35 -8.81
C GLY A 93 -2.02 11.99 -8.18
N PHE A 94 -1.31 11.27 -7.31
CA PHE A 94 -0.08 11.74 -6.67
C PHE A 94 1.18 11.42 -7.48
N GLY A 95 1.07 10.52 -8.47
CA GLY A 95 2.21 10.00 -9.24
C GLY A 95 3.16 9.15 -8.39
N ILE A 96 3.91 8.27 -9.06
CA ILE A 96 5.00 7.53 -8.44
C ILE A 96 6.30 8.22 -8.85
N LYS A 97 6.93 8.94 -7.93
CA LYS A 97 8.21 9.63 -8.18
C LYS A 97 9.22 9.25 -7.10
N GLY A 98 10.48 9.09 -7.51
CA GLY A 98 11.59 8.79 -6.62
C GLY A 98 11.66 7.30 -6.26
N VAL A 99 11.84 7.01 -4.97
CA VAL A 99 12.15 5.66 -4.49
C VAL A 99 10.89 4.87 -4.14
N VAL A 100 10.80 3.64 -4.67
CA VAL A 100 9.75 2.66 -4.37
C VAL A 100 10.39 1.44 -3.73
N SER A 101 10.08 1.15 -2.47
CA SER A 101 10.60 -0.03 -1.78
C SER A 101 9.60 -1.18 -1.80
N ILE A 102 10.08 -2.38 -2.10
CA ILE A 102 9.32 -3.63 -2.09
C ILE A 102 9.81 -4.49 -0.93
N ASP A 103 8.87 -4.93 -0.08
CA ASP A 103 9.17 -5.68 1.15
C ASP A 103 8.19 -6.83 1.36
N GLY A 104 8.72 -8.01 1.68
CA GLY A 104 7.97 -9.19 2.09
C GLY A 104 7.78 -9.24 3.61
N LYS A 105 6.54 -9.35 4.09
CA LYS A 105 6.20 -9.49 5.52
C LYS A 105 5.40 -10.74 5.79
N ALA A 106 5.87 -11.53 6.75
CA ALA A 106 5.10 -12.62 7.33
C ALA A 106 4.17 -12.12 8.45
N LEU A 107 2.85 -12.25 8.27
CA LEU A 107 1.85 -11.96 9.29
C LEU A 107 1.78 -13.11 10.30
N ARG A 108 2.44 -12.90 11.45
CA ARG A 108 2.34 -13.81 12.60
C ARG A 108 0.94 -13.70 13.22
N GLY A 109 0.33 -14.83 13.59
CA GLY A 109 -1.01 -14.84 14.19
C GLY A 109 -2.17 -14.96 13.19
N ALA A 110 -1.92 -14.77 11.90
CA ALA A 110 -2.95 -14.87 10.87
C ALA A 110 -3.05 -16.31 10.34
N PHE A 111 -3.89 -17.10 10.98
CA PHE A 111 -4.13 -18.52 10.67
C PHE A 111 -5.48 -18.72 9.98
N MET A 112 -5.56 -19.62 9.01
CA MET A 112 -6.86 -20.13 8.56
C MET A 112 -7.38 -21.17 9.53
N ARG A 113 -8.60 -20.96 10.07
CA ARG A 113 -9.29 -21.96 10.92
C ARG A 113 -9.37 -23.30 10.19
N GLY A 114 -9.03 -24.39 10.89
CA GLY A 114 -9.13 -25.76 10.37
C GLY A 114 -7.96 -26.22 9.49
N ARG A 115 -6.93 -25.40 9.29
CA ARG A 115 -5.66 -25.82 8.68
C ARG A 115 -4.53 -25.62 9.68
N GLN A 116 -3.59 -26.57 9.78
CA GLN A 116 -2.27 -26.32 10.37
C GLN A 116 -1.56 -25.29 9.46
N SER A 117 -1.81 -24.01 9.68
CA SER A 117 -1.51 -23.00 8.67
C SER A 117 -0.44 -22.03 9.13
N THR A 118 0.79 -22.39 8.84
CA THR A 118 1.99 -21.54 8.76
C THR A 118 1.68 -20.10 8.24
N PRO A 119 2.36 -19.03 8.72
CA PRO A 119 1.96 -17.62 8.54
C PRO A 119 1.74 -17.17 7.09
N LEU A 120 0.78 -16.26 6.90
CA LEU A 120 0.50 -15.57 5.63
C LEU A 120 1.67 -14.64 5.26
N HIS A 121 2.15 -14.73 4.03
CA HIS A 121 3.19 -13.82 3.52
C HIS A 121 2.52 -12.74 2.66
N MET A 122 2.90 -11.49 2.89
CA MET A 122 2.40 -10.30 2.22
C MET A 122 3.55 -9.58 1.53
N VAL A 123 3.34 -9.13 0.31
CA VAL A 123 4.24 -8.21 -0.39
C VAL A 123 3.66 -6.81 -0.25
N ASN A 124 4.47 -5.89 0.24
CA ASN A 124 4.14 -4.47 0.38
C ASN A 124 5.00 -3.65 -0.57
N VAL A 125 4.39 -2.65 -1.19
CA VAL A 125 5.10 -1.68 -2.03
C VAL A 125 4.84 -0.29 -1.51
N TRP A 126 5.92 0.42 -1.24
CA TRP A 126 5.91 1.70 -0.54
C TRP A 126 6.65 2.76 -1.36
N ALA A 127 5.96 3.86 -1.67
CA ALA A 127 6.56 5.04 -2.29
C ALA A 127 7.08 5.98 -1.19
N ALA A 128 8.41 6.13 -1.13
CA ALA A 128 9.06 6.94 -0.10
C ALA A 128 8.74 8.44 -0.24
N GLY A 129 8.71 8.95 -1.48
CA GLY A 129 8.47 10.36 -1.76
C GLY A 129 7.06 10.82 -1.35
N THR A 130 6.04 10.02 -1.67
CA THR A 130 4.64 10.31 -1.33
C THR A 130 4.22 9.75 0.03
N ARG A 131 5.12 9.02 0.72
CA ARG A 131 4.85 8.32 2.00
C ARG A 131 3.57 7.47 1.95
N MET A 132 3.44 6.67 0.90
CA MET A 132 2.21 5.94 0.61
C MET A 132 2.49 4.48 0.27
N ALA A 133 1.66 3.58 0.81
CA ALA A 133 1.61 2.20 0.35
C ALA A 133 0.89 2.15 -1.00
N LEU A 134 1.60 1.82 -2.06
CA LEU A 134 1.07 1.75 -3.43
C LEU A 134 0.29 0.47 -3.68
N ALA A 135 0.73 -0.62 -3.06
CA ALA A 135 0.10 -1.93 -3.20
C ALA A 135 0.44 -2.83 -2.01
N GLN A 136 -0.49 -3.71 -1.68
CA GLN A 136 -0.30 -4.78 -0.72
C GLN A 136 -1.00 -6.04 -1.24
N ARG A 137 -0.27 -7.15 -1.37
CA ARG A 137 -0.78 -8.41 -1.92
C ARG A 137 -0.32 -9.59 -1.09
N LYS A 138 -1.17 -10.62 -0.99
CA LYS A 138 -0.78 -11.90 -0.42
C LYS A 138 0.13 -12.62 -1.43
N ALA A 139 1.28 -13.12 -0.96
CA ALA A 139 2.17 -13.92 -1.79
C ALA A 139 1.50 -15.27 -2.14
N PRO A 140 1.37 -15.62 -3.43
CA PRO A 140 0.76 -16.88 -3.85
C PRO A 140 1.64 -18.05 -3.40
N ASN A 141 1.04 -19.06 -2.76
CA ASN A 141 1.74 -20.26 -2.28
C ASN A 141 3.05 -19.99 -1.50
N ARG A 142 3.13 -18.85 -0.79
CA ARG A 142 4.34 -18.41 -0.05
C ARG A 142 5.53 -18.07 -0.93
N ASN A 143 5.33 -17.95 -2.24
CA ASN A 143 6.34 -17.48 -3.16
C ASN A 143 6.26 -15.95 -3.23
N GLU A 144 7.02 -15.29 -2.35
CA GLU A 144 7.09 -13.82 -2.31
C GLU A 144 7.53 -13.23 -3.66
N VAL A 145 8.42 -13.91 -4.39
CA VAL A 145 8.86 -13.47 -5.72
C VAL A 145 7.71 -13.42 -6.70
N ALA A 146 6.86 -14.45 -6.74
CA ALA A 146 5.67 -14.44 -7.59
C ALA A 146 4.72 -13.29 -7.21
N GLY A 147 4.53 -13.04 -5.91
CA GLY A 147 3.76 -11.89 -5.43
C GLY A 147 4.35 -10.55 -5.84
N VAL A 148 5.67 -10.40 -5.81
CA VAL A 148 6.37 -9.19 -6.30
C VAL A 148 6.13 -8.99 -7.79
N LEU A 149 6.25 -10.03 -8.61
CA LEU A 149 6.01 -9.94 -10.06
C LEU A 149 4.57 -9.52 -10.38
N GLU A 150 3.58 -10.09 -9.68
CA GLU A 150 2.17 -9.68 -9.82
C GLU A 150 1.95 -8.20 -9.43
N VAL A 151 2.59 -7.76 -8.34
CA VAL A 151 2.45 -6.37 -7.89
C VAL A 151 3.11 -5.41 -8.87
N LEU A 152 4.34 -5.70 -9.30
CA LEU A 152 5.05 -4.94 -10.33
C LEU A 152 4.16 -4.82 -11.58
N ALA A 153 3.48 -5.91 -11.96
CA ALA A 153 2.57 -5.92 -13.10
C ALA A 153 1.44 -4.89 -13.07
N SER A 154 1.03 -4.49 -11.87
CA SER A 154 -0.05 -3.54 -11.64
C SER A 154 0.38 -2.09 -11.44
N LEU A 155 1.69 -1.81 -11.45
CA LEU A 155 2.26 -0.50 -11.12
C LEU A 155 2.86 0.19 -12.33
N ASP A 156 2.76 1.51 -12.34
CA ASP A 156 3.48 2.38 -13.26
C ASP A 156 4.78 2.83 -12.57
N LEU A 157 5.92 2.46 -13.11
CA LEU A 157 7.23 2.66 -12.49
C LEU A 157 8.12 3.57 -13.33
N ASP A 158 7.56 4.27 -14.32
CA ASP A 158 8.34 5.08 -15.25
C ASP A 158 9.19 6.13 -14.49
N GLY A 159 10.52 5.99 -14.59
CA GLY A 159 11.50 6.83 -13.90
C GLY A 159 11.62 6.59 -12.38
N ALA A 160 10.91 5.62 -11.81
CA ALA A 160 11.02 5.30 -10.38
C ALA A 160 12.22 4.41 -10.09
N LEU A 161 12.86 4.61 -8.92
CA LEU A 161 13.95 3.75 -8.42
C LEU A 161 13.38 2.71 -7.46
N VAL A 162 13.35 1.45 -7.88
CA VAL A 162 12.86 0.34 -7.08
C VAL A 162 13.96 -0.21 -6.19
N THR A 163 13.72 -0.26 -4.88
CA THR A 163 14.59 -0.95 -3.92
C THR A 163 13.92 -2.21 -3.41
N ALA A 164 14.69 -3.28 -3.25
CA ALA A 164 14.18 -4.53 -2.70
C ALA A 164 15.29 -5.31 -2.00
N ASP A 165 14.88 -6.23 -1.14
CA ASP A 165 15.79 -7.07 -0.39
C ASP A 165 16.55 -8.08 -1.28
N ALA A 166 17.41 -8.87 -0.64
CA ALA A 166 18.24 -9.84 -1.36
C ALA A 166 17.49 -11.08 -1.85
N LEU A 167 16.30 -11.36 -1.32
CA LEU A 167 15.46 -12.43 -1.84
C LEU A 167 14.97 -12.08 -3.25
N HIS A 168 14.68 -10.80 -3.48
CA HIS A 168 14.19 -10.26 -4.75
C HIS A 168 15.29 -9.92 -5.76
N CYS A 169 16.58 -10.04 -5.40
CA CYS A 169 17.69 -9.87 -6.34
C CYS A 169 17.76 -11.03 -7.34
N ARG A 170 16.99 -10.91 -8.42
CA ARG A 170 16.81 -11.91 -9.46
C ARG A 170 16.68 -11.26 -10.85
N PRO A 171 17.08 -11.97 -11.93
CA PRO A 171 16.95 -11.44 -13.28
C PRO A 171 15.51 -11.15 -13.71
N ASP A 172 14.55 -12.00 -13.33
CA ASP A 172 13.13 -11.84 -13.64
C ASP A 172 12.53 -10.58 -12.99
N VAL A 173 12.84 -10.33 -11.72
CA VAL A 173 12.42 -9.11 -11.01
C VAL A 173 13.06 -7.87 -11.62
N ALA A 174 14.37 -7.89 -11.90
CA ALA A 174 15.07 -6.77 -12.52
C ALA A 174 14.49 -6.45 -13.91
N GLN A 175 14.18 -7.48 -14.71
CA GLN A 175 13.56 -7.32 -16.01
C GLN A 175 12.14 -6.74 -15.89
N ALA A 176 11.32 -7.25 -14.96
CA ALA A 176 9.98 -6.73 -14.73
C ALA A 176 9.94 -5.25 -14.32
N ILE A 177 10.98 -4.77 -13.63
CA ILE A 177 11.14 -3.34 -13.30
C ILE A 177 11.51 -2.55 -14.58
N ARG A 178 12.47 -3.04 -15.36
CA ARG A 178 12.91 -2.39 -16.61
C ARG A 178 11.82 -2.32 -17.68
N ASP A 179 11.00 -3.37 -17.80
CA ASP A 179 9.87 -3.42 -18.74
C ASP A 179 8.85 -2.30 -18.46
N ARG A 180 8.85 -1.77 -17.24
CA ARG A 180 8.02 -0.64 -16.79
C ARG A 180 8.79 0.68 -16.72
N LYS A 181 9.95 0.75 -17.37
CA LYS A 181 10.85 1.91 -17.41
C LYS A 181 11.33 2.37 -16.03
N GLY A 182 11.33 1.48 -15.05
CA GLY A 182 11.90 1.73 -13.74
C GLY A 182 13.41 1.44 -13.68
N HIS A 183 14.07 2.07 -12.73
CA HIS A 183 15.43 1.75 -12.30
C HIS A 183 15.39 0.84 -11.07
N TYR A 184 16.48 0.15 -10.74
CA TYR A 184 16.52 -0.72 -9.55
C TYR A 184 17.83 -0.64 -8.77
N VAL A 185 17.72 -0.83 -7.46
CA VAL A 185 18.84 -1.13 -6.54
C VAL A 185 18.39 -2.33 -5.70
N LEU A 186 18.90 -3.51 -6.04
CA LEU A 186 18.54 -4.77 -5.38
C LEU A 186 19.69 -5.22 -4.49
N ALA A 187 19.42 -5.52 -3.23
CA ALA A 187 20.46 -5.98 -2.31
C ALA A 187 21.00 -7.35 -2.72
N ILE A 188 22.30 -7.61 -2.53
CA ILE A 188 22.89 -8.94 -2.80
C ILE A 188 23.41 -9.51 -1.48
N LYS A 189 23.09 -10.78 -1.20
CA LYS A 189 23.65 -11.54 -0.06
C LYS A 189 24.53 -12.69 -0.56
N SER A 190 25.30 -13.26 0.37
CA SER A 190 26.24 -14.37 0.10
C SER A 190 25.59 -15.64 -0.45
N ASN A 191 24.28 -15.83 -0.25
CA ASN A 191 23.49 -16.90 -0.84
C ASN A 191 23.44 -16.86 -2.39
N ARG A 192 23.83 -15.75 -3.02
CA ARG A 192 24.00 -15.60 -4.49
C ARG A 192 25.47 -15.70 -4.89
N GLY A 193 26.13 -16.80 -4.50
CA GLY A 193 27.59 -16.96 -4.47
C GLY A 193 28.39 -16.35 -5.63
N ARG A 194 28.09 -16.69 -6.90
CA ARG A 194 28.84 -16.15 -8.06
C ARG A 194 28.68 -14.64 -8.22
N LEU A 195 27.43 -14.15 -8.17
CA LEU A 195 27.11 -12.73 -8.28
C LEU A 195 27.68 -11.93 -7.10
N PHE A 196 27.56 -12.46 -5.89
CA PHE A 196 28.10 -11.83 -4.68
C PHE A 196 29.63 -11.70 -4.76
N LYS A 197 30.34 -12.76 -5.19
CA LYS A 197 31.80 -12.71 -5.38
C LYS A 197 32.20 -11.69 -6.44
N ALA A 198 31.54 -11.66 -7.59
CA ALA A 198 31.82 -10.71 -8.65
C ALA A 198 31.57 -9.26 -8.20
N ALA A 199 30.42 -9.00 -7.56
CA ALA A 199 30.09 -7.69 -7.02
C ALA A 199 31.11 -7.24 -5.96
N LYS A 200 31.51 -8.14 -5.05
CA LYS A 200 32.52 -7.85 -4.03
C LYS A 200 33.88 -7.51 -4.67
N ALA A 201 34.34 -8.30 -5.63
CA ALA A 201 35.59 -8.03 -6.34
C ALA A 201 35.59 -6.67 -7.06
N LEU A 202 34.46 -6.30 -7.69
CA LEU A 202 34.28 -4.99 -8.32
C LEU A 202 34.30 -3.84 -7.31
N LEU A 203 33.67 -4.01 -6.14
CA LEU A 203 33.68 -3.01 -5.08
C LEU A 203 35.05 -2.88 -4.40
N ASP A 204 35.77 -3.99 -4.24
CA ASP A 204 37.12 -4.00 -3.67
C ASP A 204 38.14 -3.33 -4.62
N THR A 205 37.91 -3.42 -5.94
CA THR A 205 38.74 -2.76 -6.98
C THR A 205 38.30 -1.33 -7.29
N ALA A 206 37.05 -0.97 -7.01
CA ALA A 206 36.57 0.41 -7.08
C ALA A 206 37.28 1.23 -5.99
N ARG A 207 38.34 1.96 -6.37
CA ARG A 207 39.11 2.85 -5.48
C ARG A 207 38.17 3.63 -4.55
N ARG A 208 38.40 3.55 -3.24
CA ARG A 208 37.85 4.54 -2.30
C ARG A 208 38.24 5.91 -2.85
N PRO A 209 37.30 6.83 -3.15
CA PRO A 209 37.68 8.20 -3.41
C PRO A 209 38.50 8.65 -2.20
N ALA A 210 39.68 9.23 -2.44
CA ALA A 210 40.50 9.79 -1.39
C ALA A 210 39.58 10.66 -0.54
N ARG A 211 39.49 10.38 0.77
CA ARG A 211 38.79 11.29 1.68
C ARG A 211 39.42 12.65 1.45
N ALA A 212 38.67 13.58 0.87
CA ALA A 212 39.05 14.97 0.90
C ALA A 212 39.26 15.31 2.37
N SER A 213 40.51 15.61 2.72
CA SER A 213 40.89 16.11 4.03
C SER A 213 40.05 17.35 4.28
N GLN A 214 39.01 17.22 5.11
CA GLN A 214 38.39 18.36 5.74
C GLN A 214 39.42 18.88 6.74
N ARG A 215 40.00 20.04 6.41
CA ARG A 215 40.66 20.92 7.36
C ARG A 215 39.62 21.55 8.27
#